data_AF-A0A0D2JVS4-F1
#
_entry.id   AF-A0A0D2JVS4-F1
#
_cell.length_a   1.000
_cell.length_b   1.000
_cell.length_c   1.000
_cell.angle_alpha   90.00
_cell.angle_beta   90.00
_cell.angle_gamma   90.00
#
_symmetry.space_group_name_H-M   'P 1'
#
loop_
_entity.id
_entity.type
_entity.pdbx_description
1 polymer ?
#
loop_
_entity_poly.entity_id
_entity_poly.type
_entity_poly.pdbx_seq_one_letter_code
_entity_poly.pdbx_strand_id
1 'polypeptide(L)'
;MNFFHVHPANPRDDFMLLSPLDPDRELSTYQCHDRKRKYYFCPKCGVRCLTFGGVGETHVVDFTELALGDDNRDEEEEEEGKREVWRAKWDGEDDTRPYVSVNGTTIDYREDLDLRVLTEEKRVQYFDGRSEPDEEKEPRWDRPHDGGSY
;
A
#
# COMPACT_ATOMS: atom_id res chain seq x y z
N MET A 1 15.00 5.99 1.96
CA MET A 1 13.59 5.55 2.00
C MET A 1 13.38 4.66 0.78
N ASN A 2 13.10 3.37 0.94
CA ASN A 2 12.83 2.47 -0.20
C ASN A 2 11.40 2.71 -0.68
N PHE A 3 11.18 3.01 -1.96
CA PHE A 3 9.85 3.22 -2.57
C PHE A 3 9.55 2.13 -3.61
N PHE A 4 9.08 0.97 -3.16
CA PHE A 4 8.43 0.00 -4.03
C PHE A 4 6.91 0.24 -4.00
N HIS A 5 6.41 0.96 -4.99
CA HIS A 5 4.97 1.24 -5.11
C HIS A 5 4.23 0.08 -5.74
N VAL A 6 3.37 -0.59 -4.98
CA VAL A 6 2.41 -1.58 -5.50
C VAL A 6 1.01 -0.99 -5.39
N HIS A 7 0.29 -1.01 -6.51
CA HIS A 7 -1.05 -0.45 -6.61
C HIS A 7 -2.09 -1.56 -6.65
N PRO A 8 -3.12 -1.55 -5.78
CA PRO A 8 -4.30 -2.36 -5.99
C PRO A 8 -4.97 -1.98 -7.33
N ALA A 9 -5.55 -2.95 -8.02
CA ALA A 9 -6.26 -2.70 -9.28
C ALA A 9 -7.47 -1.77 -9.04
N ASN A 10 -8.16 -2.00 -7.92
CA ASN A 10 -9.19 -1.13 -7.39
C ASN A 10 -8.86 -0.70 -5.95
N PRO A 11 -8.37 0.54 -5.74
CA PRO A 11 -8.04 1.06 -4.41
C PRO A 11 -9.14 0.99 -3.35
N ARG A 12 -10.41 0.93 -3.74
CA ARG A 12 -11.55 0.85 -2.83
C ARG A 12 -11.82 -0.59 -2.40
N ASP A 13 -11.86 -1.49 -3.37
CA ASP A 13 -12.38 -2.84 -3.17
C ASP A 13 -11.26 -3.85 -2.88
N ASP A 14 -10.05 -3.61 -3.42
CA ASP A 14 -8.90 -4.52 -3.29
C ASP A 14 -7.93 -4.12 -2.17
N PHE A 15 -8.27 -3.09 -1.37
CA PHE A 15 -7.44 -2.65 -0.25
C PHE A 15 -8.29 -2.31 0.97
N MET A 16 -7.88 -2.85 2.12
CA MET A 16 -8.38 -2.49 3.42
C MET A 16 -7.23 -2.52 4.43
N LEU A 17 -7.26 -1.60 5.38
CA LEU A 17 -6.32 -1.53 6.47
C LEU A 17 -6.96 -2.13 7.73
N LEU A 18 -6.40 -3.23 8.20
CA LEU A 18 -6.91 -3.96 9.38
C LEU A 18 -6.54 -3.26 10.69
N SER A 19 -5.40 -2.57 10.72
CA SER A 19 -4.93 -1.79 11.85
C SER A 19 -3.79 -0.85 11.41
N PRO A 20 -3.72 0.40 11.92
CA PRO A 20 -4.70 1.03 12.81
C PRO A 20 -5.97 1.47 12.08
N LEU A 21 -7.06 1.68 12.83
CA LEU A 21 -8.34 2.16 12.28
C LEU A 21 -8.40 3.69 12.13
N ASP A 22 -7.47 4.42 12.77
CA ASP A 22 -7.25 5.86 12.58
C ASP A 22 -5.79 6.13 12.15
N PRO A 23 -5.47 5.97 10.86
CA PRO A 23 -4.09 6.12 10.35
C PRO A 23 -3.51 7.51 10.57
N ASP A 24 -4.36 8.54 10.54
CA ASP A 24 -3.93 9.94 10.72
C ASP A 24 -3.50 10.24 12.15
N ARG A 25 -4.04 9.50 13.13
CA ARG A 25 -3.68 9.65 14.55
C ARG A 25 -2.58 8.68 14.98
N GLU A 26 -2.59 7.46 14.44
CA GLU A 26 -1.77 6.36 14.95
C GLU A 26 -0.50 6.10 14.14
N LEU A 27 -0.46 6.52 12.87
CA LEU A 27 0.73 6.46 12.03
C LEU A 27 1.36 7.85 11.91
N SER A 28 2.68 7.86 11.71
CA SER A 28 3.36 9.09 11.30
C SER A 28 3.27 9.28 9.80
N THR A 29 3.25 10.54 9.36
CA THR A 29 3.10 10.88 7.95
C THR A 29 4.22 11.76 7.46
N TYR A 30 4.71 11.46 6.26
CA TYR A 30 5.46 12.41 5.44
C TYR A 30 4.57 12.92 4.30
N GLN A 31 4.73 14.18 3.90
CA GLN A 31 4.04 14.78 2.74
C GLN A 31 5.02 15.66 1.97
N CYS A 32 4.90 15.66 0.65
CA CYS A 32 5.72 16.48 -0.26
C CYS A 32 4.84 17.26 -1.25
N HIS A 33 5.41 18.31 -1.85
CA HIS A 33 4.77 19.15 -2.88
C HIS A 33 3.36 19.63 -2.47
N ASP A 34 2.35 19.36 -3.30
CA ASP A 34 0.95 19.75 -3.12
C ASP A 34 0.27 19.15 -1.88
N ARG A 35 0.95 18.29 -1.11
CA ARG A 35 0.41 17.61 0.09
C ARG A 35 -0.86 16.79 -0.18
N LYS A 36 -1.04 16.34 -1.43
CA LYS A 36 -2.16 15.49 -1.85
C LYS A 36 -2.03 14.04 -1.38
N ARG A 37 -0.80 13.59 -1.08
CA ARG A 37 -0.50 12.22 -0.66
C ARG A 37 0.17 12.22 0.70
N LYS A 38 -0.27 11.31 1.56
CA LYS A 38 0.31 11.00 2.86
C LYS A 38 1.07 9.69 2.74
N TYR A 39 2.37 9.74 3.04
CA TYR A 39 3.23 8.56 3.13
C TYR A 39 3.21 8.11 4.58
N TYR A 40 2.39 7.11 4.90
CA TYR A 40 2.25 6.61 6.27
C TYR A 40 3.36 5.63 6.62
N PHE A 41 3.91 5.79 7.82
CA PHE A 41 4.90 4.89 8.39
C PHE A 41 4.68 4.67 9.88
N CYS A 42 5.10 3.52 10.37
CA CYS A 42 5.03 3.20 11.78
C CYS A 42 6.00 4.10 12.57
N PRO A 43 5.54 4.86 13.58
CA PRO A 43 6.40 5.74 14.39
C PRO A 43 7.45 4.98 15.22
N LYS A 44 7.23 3.68 15.47
CA LYS A 44 8.11 2.85 16.29
C LYS A 44 9.27 2.25 15.49
N CYS A 45 8.99 1.62 14.35
CA CYS A 45 10.00 0.93 13.54
C CYS A 45 10.42 1.70 12.28
N GLY A 46 9.73 2.78 11.92
CA GLY A 46 10.03 3.60 10.74
C GLY A 46 9.66 2.96 9.40
N VAL A 47 9.04 1.77 9.40
CA VAL A 47 8.63 1.08 8.18
C VAL A 47 7.44 1.82 7.54
N ARG A 48 7.58 2.16 6.24
CA ARG A 48 6.48 2.70 5.42
C ARG A 48 5.58 1.55 4.97
N CYS A 49 4.30 1.60 5.34
CA CYS A 49 3.33 0.57 5.01
C CYS A 49 2.52 0.94 3.76
N LEU A 50 1.98 2.17 3.72
CA LEU A 50 1.12 2.61 2.63
C LEU A 50 1.26 4.11 2.34
N THR A 51 0.88 4.49 1.12
CA THR A 51 0.66 5.86 0.69
C THR A 51 -0.80 6.03 0.33
N PHE A 52 -1.44 7.06 0.86
CA PHE A 52 -2.84 7.35 0.61
C PHE A 52 -3.04 8.79 0.13
N GLY A 53 -3.99 8.98 -0.77
CA GLY A 53 -4.56 10.28 -1.08
C GLY A 53 -6.08 10.14 -1.23
N GLY A 54 -6.85 10.97 -0.53
CA GLY A 54 -8.30 10.88 -0.50
C GLY A 54 -8.84 10.99 0.93
N VAL A 55 -10.08 10.53 1.12
CA VAL A 55 -10.74 10.45 2.43
C VAL A 55 -10.91 8.99 2.81
N GLY A 56 -10.56 8.63 4.04
CA GLY A 56 -10.77 7.28 4.57
C GLY A 56 -11.99 7.20 5.47
N GLU A 57 -12.50 5.99 5.64
CA GLU A 57 -13.61 5.69 6.55
C GLU A 57 -13.52 4.26 7.09
N THR A 58 -14.06 4.04 8.28
CA THR A 58 -14.14 2.73 8.91
C THR A 58 -15.42 2.02 8.47
N HIS A 59 -15.32 0.73 8.19
CA HIS A 59 -16.45 -0.14 7.88
C HIS A 59 -16.31 -1.49 8.58
N VAL A 60 -17.44 -2.09 8.92
CA VAL A 60 -17.49 -3.49 9.35
C VAL A 60 -17.57 -4.37 8.12
N VAL A 61 -16.64 -5.32 8.00
CA VAL A 61 -16.56 -6.26 6.89
C VAL A 61 -16.69 -7.68 7.44
N ASP A 62 -17.48 -8.52 6.76
CA ASP A 62 -17.58 -9.94 7.05
C ASP A 62 -16.48 -10.71 6.29
N PHE A 63 -15.52 -11.24 7.04
CA PHE A 63 -14.38 -11.98 6.50
C PHE A 63 -14.74 -13.41 6.10
N THR A 64 -15.90 -13.94 6.52
CA THR A 64 -16.35 -15.26 6.07
C THR A 64 -16.65 -15.29 4.56
N GLU A 65 -17.00 -14.14 3.98
CA GLU A 65 -17.26 -13.99 2.54
C GLU A 65 -15.98 -13.72 1.72
N LEU A 66 -14.87 -13.31 2.36
CA LEU A 66 -13.67 -12.82 1.66
C LEU A 66 -12.61 -13.89 1.35
N ALA A 67 -12.83 -15.15 1.70
CA ALA A 67 -11.87 -16.26 1.46
C ALA A 67 -10.42 -15.95 1.91
N LEU A 68 -10.24 -15.05 2.88
CA LEU A 68 -8.95 -14.80 3.52
C LEU A 68 -8.72 -15.94 4.52
N GLY A 69 -7.84 -16.85 4.12
CA GLY A 69 -7.57 -18.12 4.80
C GLY A 69 -7.16 -17.99 6.27
N ASP A 70 -7.45 -19.07 6.96
CA ASP A 70 -7.55 -19.32 8.40
C ASP A 70 -6.23 -19.32 9.20
N ASP A 71 -5.19 -18.61 8.80
CA ASP A 71 -3.83 -18.89 9.33
C ASP A 71 -3.34 -17.96 10.45
N ASN A 72 -4.13 -16.97 10.90
CA ASN A 72 -3.79 -16.13 12.07
C ASN A 72 -5.05 -15.59 12.76
N ARG A 73 -5.98 -16.46 13.15
CA ARG A 73 -7.02 -16.07 14.11
C ARG A 73 -6.43 -16.12 15.51
N ASP A 74 -6.13 -14.95 16.08
CA ASP A 74 -5.95 -14.84 17.53
C ASP A 74 -7.26 -15.31 18.20
N GLU A 75 -7.14 -16.22 19.18
CA GLU A 75 -8.26 -16.92 19.84
C GLU A 75 -9.25 -16.00 20.58
N GLU A 76 -9.03 -14.68 20.60
CA GLU A 76 -9.88 -13.69 21.28
C GLU A 76 -10.92 -12.99 20.37
N GLU A 77 -10.89 -13.16 19.05
CA GLU A 77 -11.82 -12.51 18.10
C GLU A 77 -12.90 -13.46 17.55
N GLU A 78 -13.54 -14.23 18.44
CA GLU A 78 -14.60 -15.21 18.14
C GLU A 78 -16.03 -14.62 17.94
N GLU A 79 -16.19 -13.32 17.65
CA GLU A 79 -17.52 -12.79 17.26
C GLU A 79 -17.69 -12.74 15.73
N GLU A 80 -18.27 -13.82 15.20
CA GLU A 80 -18.97 -13.91 13.89
C GLU A 80 -18.18 -13.61 12.61
N GLY A 81 -16.85 -13.48 12.65
CA GLY A 81 -16.05 -13.23 11.44
C GLY A 81 -16.26 -11.83 10.85
N LYS A 82 -16.88 -10.91 11.60
CA LYS A 82 -16.99 -9.50 11.22
C LYS A 82 -15.88 -8.72 11.91
N ARG A 83 -15.19 -7.87 11.16
CA ARG A 83 -14.12 -7.03 11.69
C ARG A 83 -14.21 -5.62 11.14
N GLU A 84 -13.92 -4.64 11.99
CA GLU A 84 -13.75 -3.25 11.57
C GLU A 84 -12.45 -3.09 10.78
N VAL A 85 -12.54 -2.43 9.64
CA VAL A 85 -11.41 -2.10 8.78
C VAL A 85 -11.51 -0.65 8.34
N TRP A 86 -10.37 -0.04 8.08
CA TRP A 86 -10.30 1.26 7.44
C TRP A 86 -10.16 1.09 5.92
N ARG A 87 -10.95 1.82 5.13
CA ARG A 87 -10.89 1.80 3.67
C ARG A 87 -11.05 3.19 3.09
N ALA A 88 -10.72 3.32 1.81
CA ALA A 88 -10.96 4.55 1.09
C ALA A 88 -12.47 4.81 0.93
N LYS A 89 -12.90 6.02 1.27
CA LYS A 89 -14.26 6.49 1.01
C LYS A 89 -14.44 6.72 -0.48
N TRP A 90 -15.61 6.36 -0.98
CA TRP A 90 -16.01 6.60 -2.37
C TRP A 90 -17.45 7.08 -2.40
N ASP A 91 -17.69 8.27 -2.96
CA ASP A 91 -19.01 8.87 -3.11
C ASP A 91 -19.63 8.69 -4.51
N GLY A 92 -18.90 8.05 -5.43
CA GLY A 92 -19.38 7.79 -6.80
C GLY A 92 -18.83 8.72 -7.87
N GLU A 93 -18.05 9.75 -7.50
CA GLU A 93 -17.53 10.75 -8.45
C GLU A 93 -16.06 10.48 -8.82
N ASP A 94 -15.70 10.67 -10.10
CA ASP A 94 -14.35 10.38 -10.60
C ASP A 94 -13.25 11.23 -9.95
N ASP A 95 -13.58 12.44 -9.47
CA ASP A 95 -12.63 13.34 -8.80
C ASP A 95 -12.26 12.90 -7.37
N THR A 96 -12.96 11.92 -6.80
CA THR A 96 -12.64 11.36 -5.47
C THR A 96 -11.82 10.08 -5.54
N ARG A 97 -11.30 9.69 -6.73
CA ARG A 97 -10.57 8.42 -6.91
C ARG A 97 -9.39 8.34 -5.96
N PRO A 98 -9.46 7.47 -4.93
CA PRO A 98 -8.44 7.44 -3.91
C PRO A 98 -7.16 6.88 -4.51
N TYR A 99 -6.05 7.51 -4.14
CA TYR A 99 -4.73 6.97 -4.42
C TYR A 99 -4.37 6.03 -3.27
N VAL A 100 -4.14 4.74 -3.57
CA VAL A 100 -3.59 3.78 -2.62
C VAL A 100 -2.35 3.16 -3.25
N SER A 101 -1.28 3.09 -2.47
CA SER A 101 -0.10 2.31 -2.80
C SER A 101 0.44 1.64 -1.54
N VAL A 102 0.70 0.34 -1.58
CA VAL A 102 1.41 -0.37 -0.50
C VAL A 102 2.89 -0.45 -0.82
N ASN A 103 3.72 -0.54 0.21
CA ASN A 103 5.13 -0.79 0.02
C ASN A 103 5.37 -2.27 -0.33
N GLY A 104 5.84 -2.55 -1.54
CA GLY A 104 6.03 -3.92 -2.02
C GLY A 104 6.93 -4.76 -1.11
N THR A 105 7.91 -4.13 -0.45
CA THR A 105 8.83 -4.81 0.49
C THR A 105 8.20 -5.16 1.84
N THR A 106 6.96 -4.75 2.09
CA THR A 106 6.22 -5.06 3.32
C THR A 106 5.05 -5.98 3.04
N ILE A 107 4.90 -6.49 1.81
CA ILE A 107 3.93 -7.53 1.51
C ILE A 107 4.45 -8.81 2.17
N ASP A 108 3.59 -9.46 2.94
CA ASP A 108 3.94 -10.69 3.62
C ASP A 108 4.44 -11.73 2.61
N TYR A 109 5.48 -12.45 3.02
CA TYR A 109 5.99 -13.54 2.23
C TYR A 109 4.90 -14.59 2.04
N ARG A 110 4.61 -14.91 0.79
CA ARG A 110 3.75 -16.03 0.40
C ARG A 110 4.50 -16.90 -0.58
N GLU A 111 4.25 -18.21 -0.55
CA GLU A 111 4.91 -19.15 -1.46
C GLU A 111 4.64 -18.85 -2.94
N ASP A 112 3.52 -18.17 -3.24
CA ASP A 112 3.09 -17.78 -4.58
C ASP A 112 3.52 -16.36 -4.99
N LEU A 113 4.15 -15.59 -4.08
CA LEU A 113 4.60 -14.23 -4.34
C LEU A 113 6.13 -14.13 -4.35
N ASP A 114 6.72 -14.31 -5.54
CA ASP A 114 8.13 -14.05 -5.77
C ASP A 114 8.32 -12.68 -6.44
N LEU A 115 8.86 -11.71 -5.69
CA LEU A 115 9.11 -10.36 -6.21
C LEU A 115 10.06 -10.35 -7.41
N ARG A 116 10.93 -11.36 -7.57
CA ARG A 116 11.83 -11.47 -8.73
C ARG A 116 11.07 -11.68 -10.02
N VAL A 117 9.98 -12.46 -9.97
CA VAL A 117 9.12 -12.73 -11.13
C VAL A 117 8.50 -11.44 -11.65
N LEU A 118 8.16 -10.50 -10.75
CA LEU A 118 7.63 -9.21 -11.17
C LEU A 118 8.63 -8.42 -12.02
N THR A 119 9.93 -8.49 -11.70
CA THR A 119 10.99 -7.88 -12.52
C THR A 119 11.22 -8.64 -13.81
N GLU A 120 11.36 -9.97 -13.74
CA GLU A 120 11.65 -10.82 -14.91
C GLU A 120 10.56 -10.74 -15.98
N GLU A 121 9.29 -10.62 -15.55
CA GLU A 121 8.14 -10.44 -16.45
C GLU A 121 7.86 -8.98 -16.81
N LYS A 122 8.74 -8.04 -16.44
CA LYS A 122 8.60 -6.60 -16.74
C LYS A 122 7.30 -6.00 -16.21
N ARG A 123 6.88 -6.42 -15.02
CA ARG A 123 5.74 -5.85 -14.28
C ARG A 123 6.17 -4.72 -13.33
N VAL A 124 7.46 -4.56 -13.07
CA VAL A 124 8.03 -3.47 -12.27
C VAL A 124 8.64 -2.41 -13.19
N GLN A 125 8.22 -1.16 -13.01
CA GLN A 125 8.85 0.00 -13.65
C GLN A 125 9.78 0.70 -12.65
N TYR A 126 11.03 0.89 -13.06
CA TYR A 126 12.04 1.60 -12.30
C TYR A 126 12.14 3.05 -12.78
N PHE A 127 12.08 3.97 -11.83
CA PHE A 127 12.19 5.42 -12.05
C PHE A 127 13.49 5.96 -11.44
N ASP A 128 14.08 6.98 -12.06
CA ASP A 128 15.27 7.65 -11.53
C ASP A 128 14.92 8.74 -10.52
N GLY A 129 14.44 8.34 -9.35
CA GLY A 129 14.08 9.30 -8.30
C GLY A 129 15.27 9.96 -7.57
N ARG A 130 16.51 9.73 -8.02
CA ARG A 130 17.73 10.20 -7.33
C ARG A 130 18.50 11.27 -8.10
N SER A 131 18.49 11.21 -9.43
CA SER A 131 19.11 12.25 -10.26
C SER A 131 18.41 13.59 -10.10
N GLU A 132 19.12 14.67 -10.42
CA GLU A 132 18.51 15.99 -10.57
C GLU A 132 17.49 15.98 -11.72
N PRO A 133 16.47 16.86 -11.72
CA PRO A 133 15.38 16.82 -12.70
C PRO A 133 15.82 16.92 -14.17
N ASP A 134 16.93 17.60 -14.46
CA ASP A 134 17.51 17.72 -15.80
C ASP A 134 18.45 16.55 -16.19
N GLU A 135 18.78 15.69 -15.22
CA GLU A 135 19.58 14.47 -15.40
C GLU A 135 18.76 13.18 -15.19
N GLU A 136 17.44 13.31 -14.99
CA GLU A 136 16.53 12.20 -14.79
C GLU A 136 16.57 11.25 -15.99
N LYS A 137 16.86 9.98 -15.73
CA LYS A 137 16.90 8.96 -16.78
C LYS A 137 15.50 8.43 -17.03
N GLU A 138 15.24 8.08 -18.29
CA GLU A 138 14.00 7.46 -18.71
C GLU A 138 13.63 6.23 -17.84
N PRO A 139 12.33 6.04 -17.54
CA PRO A 139 11.87 4.85 -16.84
C PRO A 139 12.23 3.57 -17.61
N ARG A 140 12.54 2.51 -16.86
CA ARG A 140 12.97 1.22 -17.44
C ARG A 140 12.32 0.05 -16.73
N TRP A 141 12.23 -1.08 -17.42
CA TRP A 141 11.50 -2.26 -16.95
C TRP A 141 12.40 -3.46 -16.63
N ASP A 142 13.66 -3.43 -17.08
CA ASP A 142 14.51 -4.62 -17.02
C ASP A 142 15.31 -4.73 -15.71
N ARG A 143 15.70 -3.60 -15.11
CA ARG A 143 16.49 -3.54 -13.87
C ARG A 143 16.48 -2.16 -13.21
N PRO A 144 16.79 -2.07 -11.91
CA PRO A 144 16.88 -0.80 -11.19
C PRO A 144 17.91 0.17 -11.76
N HIS A 145 17.72 1.47 -11.47
CA HIS A 145 18.76 2.49 -11.63
C HIS A 145 19.89 2.25 -10.61
N ASP A 146 21.02 2.94 -10.78
CA ASP A 146 22.17 2.78 -9.89
C ASP A 146 21.80 3.14 -8.45
N GLY A 147 22.05 2.23 -7.51
CA GLY A 147 21.63 2.36 -6.12
C GLY A 147 20.14 2.07 -5.85
N GLY A 148 19.39 1.60 -6.85
CA GLY A 148 18.02 1.10 -6.70
C GLY A 148 17.96 -0.32 -6.14
N SER A 149 16.77 -0.73 -5.70
CA SER A 149 16.47 -2.08 -5.25
C SER A 149 15.78 -2.87 -6.36
N TYR A 150 16.11 -4.15 -6.48
CA TYR A 150 15.21 -5.12 -7.11
C TYR A 150 13.96 -5.31 -6.23
#